data_AF-A0A257P9D4-F1
#
_entry.id   AF-A0A257P9D4-F1
#
_cell.length_a   1.000
_cell.length_b   1.000
_cell.length_c   1.000
_cell.angle_alpha   90.00
_cell.angle_beta   90.00
_cell.angle_gamma   90.00
#
_symmetry.space_group_name_H-M   'P 1'
#
loop_
_entity.id
_entity.type
_entity.pdbx_description
1 polymer ?
#
loop_
_entity_poly.entity_id
_entity_poly.type
_entity_poly.pdbx_seq_one_letter_code
_entity_poly.pdbx_strand_id
1 'polypeptide(L)'
;MSLSARSELPERMDAPELDGAVYARCLADLASVNRVTFTHRATLAWLARATAHLPDGAAFSVLDVAYGQGDLLRAIRAEPSLKGLPVLMVTAEAKKENILAAAQAG
;
A
#
# COMPACT_ATOMS: atom_id res chain seq x y z
N MET A 1 22.67 11.63 -6.19
CA MET A 1 21.52 12.50 -6.53
C MET A 1 21.34 13.52 -5.42
N SER A 2 21.03 14.77 -5.75
CA SER A 2 20.63 15.78 -4.75
C SER A 2 19.11 15.76 -4.58
N LEU A 3 18.62 15.88 -3.34
CA LEU A 3 17.19 16.05 -3.02
C LEU A 3 16.81 17.52 -2.79
N SER A 4 17.75 18.46 -2.94
CA SER A 4 17.55 19.88 -2.67
C SER A 4 16.89 20.67 -3.81
N ALA A 5 16.65 20.02 -4.94
CA ALA A 5 16.00 20.60 -6.11
C ALA A 5 15.01 19.60 -6.71
N ARG A 6 13.96 20.12 -7.36
CA ARG A 6 12.98 19.29 -8.08
C ARG A 6 13.70 18.53 -9.22
N SER A 7 13.33 17.26 -9.39
CA SER A 7 13.73 16.49 -10.56
C SER A 7 12.90 16.89 -11.77
N GLU A 8 13.57 17.17 -12.89
CA GLU A 8 12.94 17.42 -14.20
C GLU A 8 13.00 16.16 -15.12
N LEU A 9 13.46 15.02 -14.58
CA LEU A 9 13.45 13.76 -15.32
C LEU A 9 12.01 13.31 -15.59
N PRO A 10 11.73 12.69 -16.75
CA PRO A 10 10.41 12.14 -17.05
C PRO A 10 9.93 11.14 -16.00
N GLU A 11 8.66 11.24 -15.66
CA GLU A 11 7.94 10.25 -14.86
C GLU A 11 7.89 8.93 -15.67
N ARG A 12 8.30 7.82 -15.04
CA ARG A 12 8.50 6.54 -15.73
C ARG A 12 7.40 5.53 -15.43
N MET A 13 6.77 5.58 -14.27
CA MET A 13 5.87 4.53 -13.80
C MET A 13 4.57 4.50 -14.59
N ASP A 14 4.15 5.65 -15.12
CA ASP A 14 2.93 5.78 -15.94
C ASP A 14 3.21 5.68 -17.45
N ALA A 15 4.45 5.39 -17.87
CA ALA A 15 4.78 5.22 -19.28
C ALA A 15 4.02 3.99 -19.86
N PRO A 16 3.25 4.13 -20.97
CA PRO A 16 2.38 3.07 -21.48
C PRO A 16 3.15 1.80 -21.88
N GLU A 17 4.35 1.98 -22.42
CA GLU A 17 5.26 0.93 -22.90
C GLU A 17 6.31 0.52 -21.87
N LEU A 18 6.13 0.83 -20.57
CA LEU A 18 7.10 0.47 -19.54
C LEU A 18 7.23 -1.04 -19.39
N ASP A 19 8.47 -1.53 -19.51
CA ASP A 19 8.81 -2.93 -19.23
C ASP A 19 8.38 -3.35 -17.81
N GLY A 20 7.77 -4.54 -17.69
CA GLY A 20 7.21 -5.04 -16.44
C GLY A 20 8.24 -5.23 -15.33
N ALA A 21 9.48 -5.60 -15.65
CA ALA A 21 10.54 -5.73 -14.67
C ALA A 21 11.03 -4.35 -14.19
N VAL A 22 11.02 -3.34 -15.06
CA VAL A 22 11.26 -1.94 -14.65
C VAL A 22 10.14 -1.45 -13.74
N TYR A 23 8.88 -1.70 -14.09
CA TYR A 23 7.72 -1.34 -13.28
C TYR A 23 7.79 -1.95 -11.87
N ALA A 24 8.08 -3.25 -11.77
CA ALA A 24 8.23 -3.93 -10.49
C ALA A 24 9.36 -3.35 -9.63
N ARG A 25 10.48 -2.93 -10.24
CA ARG A 25 11.56 -2.23 -9.52
C ARG A 25 11.09 -0.86 -9.02
N CYS A 26 10.37 -0.09 -9.85
CA CYS A 26 9.80 1.19 -9.42
C CYS A 26 8.87 1.03 -8.21
N LEU A 27 8.02 0.00 -8.17
CA LEU A 27 7.17 -0.30 -7.03
C LEU A 27 7.98 -0.69 -5.77
N ALA A 28 9.06 -1.45 -5.93
CA ALA A 28 9.94 -1.80 -4.81
C ALA A 28 10.68 -0.57 -4.24
N ASP A 29 11.15 0.33 -5.11
CA ASP A 29 11.76 1.59 -4.71
C ASP A 29 10.74 2.49 -4.01
N LEU A 30 9.52 2.59 -4.55
CA LEU A 30 8.42 3.34 -3.93
C LEU A 30 8.09 2.81 -2.52
N ALA A 31 8.02 1.49 -2.34
CA ALA A 31 7.79 0.89 -1.02
C ALA A 31 8.91 1.21 -0.02
N SER A 32 10.15 1.32 -0.51
CA SER A 32 11.29 1.74 0.32
C SER A 32 11.16 3.20 0.74
N VAL A 33 10.75 4.08 -0.19
CA VAL A 33 10.44 5.48 0.11
C VAL A 33 9.32 5.57 1.15
N ASN A 34 8.19 4.89 0.94
CA ASN A 34 7.06 4.87 1.87
C ASN A 34 7.47 4.50 3.29
N ARG A 35 8.37 3.53 3.43
CA ARG A 35 8.89 3.09 4.72
C ARG A 35 9.71 4.18 5.40
N VAL A 36 10.66 4.80 4.70
CA VAL A 36 11.56 5.80 5.29
C VAL A 36 10.86 7.13 5.54
N THR A 37 9.78 7.43 4.80
CA THR A 37 8.95 8.63 5.00
C THR A 37 7.74 8.39 5.90
N PHE A 38 7.57 7.18 6.45
CA PHE A 38 6.46 6.80 7.33
C PHE A 38 5.07 7.06 6.74
N THR A 39 4.91 6.90 5.41
CA THR A 39 3.68 7.28 4.69
C THR A 39 2.43 6.61 5.28
N HIS A 40 2.56 5.37 5.75
CA HIS A 40 1.43 4.60 6.30
C HIS A 40 0.99 5.03 7.70
N ARG A 41 1.84 5.77 8.44
CA ARG A 41 1.64 6.04 9.87
C ARG A 41 0.34 6.79 10.15
N ALA A 42 0.01 7.80 9.34
CA ALA A 42 -1.20 8.58 9.52
C ALA A 42 -2.46 7.73 9.28
N THR A 43 -2.44 6.91 8.23
CA THR A 43 -3.52 5.97 7.88
C THR A 43 -3.74 4.94 8.97
N LEU A 44 -2.66 4.29 9.46
CA LEU A 44 -2.75 3.31 10.54
C LEU A 44 -3.28 3.93 11.83
N ALA A 45 -2.78 5.11 12.20
CA ALA A 45 -3.26 5.81 13.40
C ALA A 45 -4.73 6.21 13.29
N TRP A 46 -5.18 6.63 12.10
CA TRP A 46 -6.59 6.89 11.85
C TRP A 46 -7.43 5.62 11.94
N LEU A 47 -7.00 4.53 11.29
CA LEU A 47 -7.72 3.27 11.26
C LEU A 47 -7.83 2.64 12.65
N ALA A 48 -6.76 2.69 13.45
CA ALA A 48 -6.75 2.27 14.84
C ALA A 48 -7.79 3.03 15.67
N ARG A 49 -7.87 4.36 15.53
CA ARG A 49 -8.89 5.17 16.22
C ARG A 49 -10.30 4.86 15.72
N ALA A 50 -10.46 4.72 14.42
CA ALA A 50 -11.75 4.45 13.79
C ALA A 50 -12.32 3.08 14.19
N THR A 51 -11.46 2.11 14.52
CA THR A 51 -11.88 0.76 14.91
C THR A 51 -11.89 0.51 16.42
N ALA A 52 -11.34 1.43 17.23
CA ALA A 52 -11.20 1.26 18.68
C ALA A 52 -12.52 1.09 19.46
N HIS A 53 -13.65 1.50 18.89
CA HIS A 53 -14.97 1.39 19.52
C HIS A 53 -15.73 0.14 19.08
N LEU A 54 -15.18 -0.64 18.15
CA LEU A 54 -15.82 -1.86 17.68
C LEU A 54 -15.83 -2.90 18.81
N PRO A 55 -16.94 -3.64 18.99
CA PRO A 55 -17.01 -4.69 19.99
C PRO A 55 -16.08 -5.85 19.63
N ASP A 56 -15.72 -6.67 20.64
CA ASP A 56 -14.91 -7.86 20.43
C ASP A 56 -15.53 -8.77 19.36
N GLY A 57 -14.69 -9.22 18.42
CA GLY A 57 -15.11 -10.08 17.31
C GLY A 57 -15.76 -9.34 16.13
N ALA A 58 -15.94 -8.02 16.20
CA ALA A 58 -16.39 -7.23 15.05
C ALA A 58 -15.36 -7.26 13.91
N ALA A 59 -15.88 -7.32 12.69
CA ALA A 59 -15.09 -7.27 11.46
C ALA A 59 -15.17 -5.89 10.80
N PHE A 60 -14.16 -5.53 10.03
CA PHE A 60 -14.21 -4.38 9.13
C PHE A 60 -13.67 -4.75 7.74
N SER A 61 -14.02 -3.95 6.74
CA SER A 61 -13.50 -4.11 5.38
C SER A 61 -12.65 -2.90 4.97
N VAL A 62 -11.64 -3.16 4.15
CA VAL A 62 -10.77 -2.15 3.54
C VAL A 62 -10.80 -2.34 2.03
N LEU A 63 -11.12 -1.27 1.31
CA LEU A 63 -10.92 -1.18 -0.13
C LEU A 63 -9.66 -0.35 -0.39
N ASP A 64 -8.65 -0.99 -0.96
CA ASP A 64 -7.42 -0.36 -1.43
C ASP A 64 -7.52 -0.12 -2.94
N VAL A 65 -7.27 1.10 -3.39
CA VAL A 65 -7.31 1.47 -4.81
C VAL A 65 -5.90 1.84 -5.22
N ALA A 66 -5.36 1.13 -6.21
CA ALA A 66 -3.95 1.11 -6.58
C ALA A 66 -3.06 0.43 -5.50
N TYR A 67 -2.95 -0.89 -5.62
CA TYR A 67 -2.22 -1.78 -4.70
C TYR A 67 -0.77 -1.36 -4.46
N GLY A 68 -0.12 -0.79 -5.48
CA GLY A 68 1.31 -0.55 -5.49
C GLY A 68 2.09 -1.84 -5.21
N GLN A 69 2.88 -1.84 -4.13
CA GLN A 69 3.63 -3.02 -3.68
C GLN A 69 2.95 -3.75 -2.50
N GLY A 70 1.75 -3.34 -2.11
CA GLY A 70 0.99 -3.92 -1.00
C GLY A 70 1.61 -3.68 0.38
N ASP A 71 2.49 -2.69 0.50
CA ASP A 71 3.15 -2.35 1.75
C ASP A 71 2.18 -1.75 2.77
N LEU A 72 1.15 -1.01 2.33
CA LEU A 72 0.08 -0.53 3.21
C LEU A 72 -0.78 -1.67 3.77
N LEU A 73 -1.26 -2.58 2.92
CA LEU A 73 -2.08 -3.72 3.36
C LEU A 73 -1.35 -4.62 4.36
N ARG A 74 -0.07 -4.90 4.07
CA ARG A 74 0.81 -5.62 5.00
C ARG A 74 1.00 -4.87 6.32
N ALA A 75 1.11 -3.54 6.28
CA ALA A 75 1.22 -2.73 7.49
C ALA A 75 -0.08 -2.75 8.31
N ILE A 76 -1.26 -2.68 7.66
CA ILE A 76 -2.57 -2.82 8.33
C ILE A 76 -2.66 -4.18 9.05
N ARG A 77 -2.25 -5.26 8.37
CA ARG A 77 -2.27 -6.61 8.96
C ARG A 77 -1.29 -6.77 10.14
N ALA A 78 -0.17 -6.06 10.10
CA ALA A 78 0.85 -6.10 11.14
C ALA A 78 0.56 -5.17 12.35
N GLU A 79 -0.32 -4.19 12.18
CA GLU A 79 -0.59 -3.16 13.20
C GLU A 79 -1.18 -3.80 14.48
N PRO A 80 -0.52 -3.65 15.65
CA PRO A 80 -0.94 -4.30 16.88
C PRO A 80 -2.37 -4.02 17.33
N SER A 81 -2.88 -2.82 17.08
CA SER A 81 -4.26 -2.45 17.43
C SER A 81 -5.31 -3.04 16.48
N LEU A 82 -4.90 -3.53 15.31
CA LEU A 82 -5.79 -4.02 14.26
C LEU A 82 -5.71 -5.55 14.07
N LYS A 83 -4.56 -6.17 14.36
CA LYS A 83 -4.30 -7.59 14.08
C LYS A 83 -5.28 -8.59 14.72
N GLY A 84 -6.02 -8.18 15.75
CA GLY A 84 -7.04 -8.99 16.42
C GLY A 84 -8.45 -8.90 15.80
N LEU A 85 -8.67 -7.93 14.91
CA LEU A 85 -9.95 -7.73 14.24
C LEU A 85 -9.95 -8.49 12.91
N PRO A 86 -10.99 -9.29 12.60
CA PRO A 86 -11.18 -9.81 11.27
C PRO A 86 -11.26 -8.67 10.25
N VAL A 87 -10.40 -8.71 9.23
CA VAL A 87 -10.36 -7.71 8.16
C VAL A 87 -10.53 -8.37 6.80
N LEU A 88 -11.50 -7.89 6.03
CA LEU A 88 -11.62 -8.20 4.60
C LEU A 88 -10.89 -7.13 3.81
N MET A 89 -9.82 -7.50 3.11
CA MET A 89 -9.09 -6.60 2.23
C MET A 89 -9.50 -6.85 0.78
N VAL A 90 -9.94 -5.80 0.09
CA VAL A 90 -10.27 -5.82 -1.34
C VAL A 90 -9.37 -4.81 -2.03
N THR A 91 -8.86 -5.16 -3.20
CA THR A 91 -7.98 -4.28 -3.95
C THR A 91 -8.49 -4.09 -5.38
N ALA A 92 -8.54 -2.84 -5.81
CA ALA A 92 -8.90 -2.44 -7.18
C ALA A 92 -7.66 -1.94 -7.90
N GLU A 93 -7.40 -2.49 -9.09
CA GLU A 93 -6.15 -2.31 -9.80
C GLU A 93 -6.34 -2.41 -11.31
N ALA A 94 -5.55 -1.63 -12.06
CA ALA A 94 -5.65 -1.53 -13.51
C ALA A 94 -4.82 -2.62 -14.22
N LYS A 95 -3.68 -3.02 -13.65
CA LYS A 95 -2.79 -4.03 -14.25
C LYS A 95 -3.10 -5.43 -13.74
N LYS A 96 -3.28 -6.39 -14.65
CA LYS A 96 -3.63 -7.78 -14.33
C LYS A 96 -2.63 -8.46 -13.39
N GLU A 97 -1.34 -8.17 -13.57
CA GLU A 97 -0.24 -8.72 -12.79
C GLU A 97 -0.35 -8.29 -11.31
N ASN A 98 -0.72 -7.02 -11.09
CA ASN A 98 -0.90 -6.46 -9.76
C ASN A 98 -2.16 -7.03 -9.07
N ILE A 99 -3.22 -7.36 -9.81
CA ILE A 99 -4.41 -8.04 -9.26
C ILE A 99 -4.02 -9.39 -8.65
N LEU A 100 -3.19 -10.17 -9.35
CA LEU A 100 -2.72 -11.48 -8.85
C LEU A 100 -1.82 -11.33 -7.62
N ALA A 101 -0.92 -10.35 -7.63
CA ALA A 101 -0.04 -10.07 -6.50
C ALA A 101 -0.82 -9.60 -5.25
N ALA A 102 -1.86 -8.77 -5.44
CA ALA A 102 -2.73 -8.31 -4.36
C ALA A 102 -3.49 -9.47 -3.71
N ALA A 103 -4.03 -10.39 -4.52
CA ALA A 103 -4.73 -11.58 -4.02
C ALA A 103 -3.84 -12.51 -3.18
N GLN A 104 -2.52 -12.53 -3.42
CA GLN A 104 -1.55 -13.31 -2.63
C GLN A 104 -1.10 -12.61 -1.35
N ALA A 105 -1.29 -11.29 -1.26
CA ALA A 105 -0.80 -10.48 -0.15
C ALA A 105 -1.85 -10.24 0.96
N GLY A 106 -3.14 -10.42 0.66
CA GLY A 106 -4.25 -10.40 1.63
C GLY A 106 -4.37 -11.69 2.42
#